data_AF-A0A7S2Z448-F1
#
_entry.id   AF-A0A7S2Z448-F1
#
_cell.length_a   1.000
_cell.length_b   1.000
_cell.length_c   1.000
_cell.angle_alpha   90.00
_cell.angle_beta   90.00
_cell.angle_gamma   90.00
#
_symmetry.space_group_name_H-M   'P 1'
#
loop_
_entity.id
_entity.type
_entity.pdbx_description
1 polymer ?
#
loop_
_entity_poly.entity_id
_entity_poly.type
_entity_poly.pdbx_seq_one_letter_code
_entity_poly.pdbx_strand_id
1 'polypeptide(L)'
;VNDVLRTRHMKEDVIYKLLCFFHDRDTDDVTGGRNIQNFMDWANAEDPIEELDDNYVMVGRVALLLRGLGNAFNLKLRVTQYWKKEAKRFLQTHPEPNAFEE
;
A
#
# COMPACT_ATOMS: atom_id res chain seq x y z
N VAL A 1 -7.90 -6.13 15.85
CA VAL A 1 -6.65 -5.62 15.24
C VAL A 1 -7.11 -4.64 14.17
N ASN A 2 -7.18 -3.36 14.51
CA ASN A 2 -7.72 -2.31 13.63
C ASN A 2 -6.60 -1.78 12.71
N ASP A 3 -5.98 -2.67 11.92
CA ASP A 3 -4.82 -2.36 11.06
C ASP A 3 -5.23 -1.74 9.71
N VAL A 4 -6.49 -1.37 9.54
CA VAL A 4 -7.04 -0.98 8.24
C VAL A 4 -6.82 0.51 8.03
N LEU A 5 -6.08 0.86 6.97
CA LEU A 5 -6.09 2.19 6.36
C LEU A 5 -7.55 2.65 6.21
N ARG A 6 -7.96 3.67 6.98
CA ARG A 6 -9.31 4.25 6.91
C ARG A 6 -9.24 5.60 6.22
N THR A 7 -9.95 5.72 5.11
CA THR A 7 -10.18 7.01 4.44
C THR A 7 -11.59 7.49 4.75
N ARG A 8 -11.83 8.81 4.65
CA ARG A 8 -13.10 9.43 5.04
C ARG A 8 -14.32 8.82 4.35
N HIS A 9 -14.20 8.56 3.05
CA HIS A 9 -15.29 8.10 2.19
C HIS A 9 -15.13 6.64 1.77
N MET A 10 -14.04 5.98 2.19
CA MET A 10 -13.72 4.60 1.83
C MET A 10 -13.78 4.35 0.30
N LYS A 11 -13.30 5.31 -0.50
CA LYS A 11 -13.25 5.16 -1.96
C LYS A 11 -12.28 4.04 -2.32
N GLU A 12 -12.81 2.93 -2.82
CA GLU A 12 -12.06 1.70 -3.10
C GLU A 12 -10.87 1.92 -4.05
N ASP A 13 -11.03 2.79 -5.05
CA ASP A 13 -9.98 3.07 -6.03
C ASP A 13 -8.81 3.86 -5.43
N VAL A 14 -9.11 4.83 -4.54
CA VAL A 14 -8.10 5.59 -3.79
C VAL A 14 -7.38 4.67 -2.81
N ILE A 15 -8.12 3.87 -2.05
CA ILE A 15 -7.55 2.89 -1.11
C ILE A 15 -6.64 1.91 -1.85
N TYR A 16 -7.11 1.33 -2.97
CA TYR A 16 -6.32 0.39 -3.76
C TYR A 16 -5.00 1.01 -4.24
N LYS A 17 -5.04 2.25 -4.75
CA LYS A 17 -3.84 2.97 -5.20
C LYS A 17 -2.90 3.29 -4.03
N LEU A 18 -3.43 3.72 -2.89
CA LEU A 18 -2.64 3.95 -1.67
C LEU A 18 -1.94 2.67 -1.21
N LEU A 19 -2.67 1.55 -1.12
CA LEU A 19 -2.10 0.27 -0.72
C LEU A 19 -1.05 -0.23 -1.74
N CYS A 20 -1.30 -0.09 -3.04
CA CYS A 20 -0.31 -0.40 -4.06
C CYS A 20 0.95 0.46 -3.90
N PHE A 21 0.78 1.76 -3.66
CA PHE A 21 1.89 2.70 -3.48
C PHE A 21 2.73 2.35 -2.24
N PHE A 22 2.10 2.10 -1.10
CA PHE A 22 2.83 1.80 0.13
C PHE A 22 3.50 0.42 0.11
N HIS A 23 2.87 -0.59 -0.49
CA HIS A 23 3.31 -1.99 -0.33
C HIS A 23 3.89 -2.66 -1.59
N ASP A 24 3.72 -2.08 -2.78
CA ASP A 24 4.08 -2.76 -4.03
C ASP A 24 4.98 -1.95 -4.96
N ARG A 25 4.45 -0.86 -5.52
CA ARG A 25 5.05 -0.12 -6.64
C ARG A 25 4.52 1.31 -6.72
N ASP A 26 5.29 2.17 -7.38
CA ASP A 26 4.99 3.57 -7.63
C ASP A 26 4.97 3.92 -9.14
N THR A 27 4.77 2.91 -9.98
CA THR A 27 4.64 3.06 -11.43
C THR A 27 3.40 3.87 -11.84
N ASP A 28 3.41 4.38 -13.07
CA ASP A 28 2.38 5.30 -13.59
C ASP A 28 0.95 4.76 -13.54
N ASP A 29 0.74 3.45 -13.54
CA ASP A 29 -0.59 2.84 -13.36
C ASP A 29 -1.16 3.06 -11.95
N VAL A 30 -0.30 3.29 -10.95
CA VAL A 30 -0.68 3.60 -9.57
C VAL A 30 -0.70 5.12 -9.34
N THR A 31 0.39 5.80 -9.71
CA THR A 31 0.60 7.22 -9.39
C THR A 31 0.03 8.18 -10.45
N GLY A 32 -0.30 7.67 -11.63
CA GLY A 32 -0.70 8.47 -12.78
C GLY A 32 0.42 9.42 -13.25
N GLY A 33 1.68 9.00 -13.13
CA GLY A 33 2.86 9.81 -13.48
C GLY A 33 3.17 10.93 -12.49
N ARG A 34 2.48 10.98 -11.34
CA ARG A 34 2.75 11.97 -10.29
C ARG A 34 4.00 11.56 -9.51
N ASN A 35 4.78 12.56 -9.08
CA ASN A 35 5.77 12.34 -8.03
C ASN A 35 5.08 11.99 -6.70
N ILE A 36 5.84 11.49 -5.73
CA ILE A 36 5.30 11.01 -4.45
C ILE A 36 4.48 12.09 -3.73
N GLN A 37 4.98 13.33 -3.66
CA GLN A 37 4.28 14.41 -2.98
C GLN A 37 2.93 14.70 -3.66
N ASN A 38 2.94 14.91 -4.98
CA ASN A 38 1.74 15.18 -5.75
C ASN A 38 0.75 14.02 -5.73
N PHE A 39 1.22 12.77 -5.63
CA PHE A 39 0.36 11.60 -5.47
C PHE A 39 -0.33 11.61 -4.10
N MET A 40 0.42 11.88 -3.02
CA MET A 40 -0.14 11.95 -1.68
C MET A 40 -1.12 13.13 -1.53
N ASP A 41 -0.80 14.28 -2.13
CA ASP A 41 -1.69 15.45 -2.15
C ASP A 41 -2.98 15.15 -2.93
N TRP A 42 -2.87 14.46 -4.07
CA TRP A 42 -4.04 13.99 -4.83
C TRP A 42 -4.89 13.02 -4.00
N ALA A 43 -4.28 12.00 -3.40
CA ALA A 43 -5.00 11.01 -2.61
C ALA A 43 -5.73 11.67 -1.44
N ASN A 44 -5.07 12.61 -0.74
CA ASN A 44 -5.67 13.35 0.36
C ASN A 44 -6.79 14.31 -0.10
N ALA A 45 -6.70 14.88 -1.30
CA ALA A 45 -7.75 15.71 -1.87
C ALA A 45 -8.98 14.88 -2.30
N GLU A 46 -8.76 13.67 -2.83
CA GLU A 46 -9.82 12.77 -3.28
C GLU A 46 -10.54 12.09 -2.12
N ASP A 47 -9.77 11.51 -1.19
CA ASP A 47 -10.29 10.84 0.00
C ASP A 47 -9.26 10.87 1.14
N PRO A 48 -9.38 11.85 2.07
CA PRO A 48 -8.44 12.02 3.17
C PRO A 48 -8.25 10.76 4.00
N ILE A 49 -7.00 10.46 4.36
CA ILE A 49 -6.66 9.38 5.30
C ILE A 49 -7.01 9.88 6.72
N GLU A 50 -7.93 9.19 7.40
CA GLU A 50 -8.33 9.49 8.78
C GLU A 50 -7.55 8.66 9.79
N GLU A 51 -7.29 7.39 9.45
CA GLU A 51 -6.52 6.48 10.30
C GLU A 51 -5.52 5.68 9.46
N LEU A 52 -4.30 5.60 10.00
CA LEU A 52 -3.23 4.75 9.52
C LEU A 52 -2.49 4.24 10.76
N ASP A 53 -2.05 2.98 10.74
CA ASP A 53 -1.29 2.45 11.87
C ASP A 53 0.09 3.11 11.97
N ASP A 54 0.27 3.86 13.05
CA ASP A 54 1.50 4.59 13.34
C ASP A 54 2.66 3.67 13.76
N ASN A 55 2.37 2.43 14.20
CA ASN A 55 3.39 1.49 14.68
C ASN A 55 4.42 1.12 13.61
N TYR A 56 4.04 1.19 12.33
CA TYR A 56 4.87 0.76 11.20
C TYR A 56 5.33 1.90 10.28
N VAL A 57 5.13 3.17 10.66
CA VAL A 57 5.50 4.33 9.84
C VAL A 57 6.97 4.32 9.44
N MET A 58 7.87 3.99 10.36
CA MET A 58 9.31 3.94 10.06
C MET A 58 9.66 2.79 9.11
N VAL A 59 9.01 1.63 9.27
CA VAL A 59 9.19 0.49 8.35
C VAL A 59 8.71 0.85 6.96
N GLY A 60 7.55 1.48 6.84
CA GLY A 60 7.01 1.98 5.56
C GLY A 60 7.94 2.98 4.87
N ARG A 61 8.48 3.95 5.62
CA ARG A 61 9.43 4.94 5.07
C ARG A 61 10.69 4.29 4.50
N VAL A 62 11.28 3.33 5.23
CA VAL A 62 12.47 2.60 4.75
C VAL A 62 12.14 1.79 3.50
N ALA A 63 10.96 1.15 3.44
CA ALA A 63 10.53 0.41 2.25
C ALA A 63 10.41 1.32 1.02
N LEU A 64 9.82 2.51 1.17
CA LEU A 64 9.73 3.52 0.09
C LEU A 64 11.13 3.97 -0.37
N LEU A 65 12.06 4.22 0.56
CA LEU A 65 13.43 4.61 0.23
C LEU A 65 14.21 3.53 -0.53
N LEU A 66 14.13 2.28 -0.08
CA LEU A 66 14.77 1.14 -0.75
C LEU A 66 14.21 0.94 -2.16
N ARG A 67 12.89 1.12 -2.33
CA ARG A 67 12.27 1.06 -3.66
C ARG A 67 12.72 2.23 -4.54
N GLY A 68 12.78 3.45 -4.00
CA GLY A 68 13.31 4.62 -4.69
C GLY A 68 14.75 4.41 -5.17
N LEU A 69 15.60 3.77 -4.37
CA LEU A 69 16.95 3.37 -4.78
C LEU A 69 16.92 2.37 -5.95
N GLY A 70 16.08 1.34 -5.88
CA GLY A 70 15.90 0.39 -6.99
C GLY A 70 15.47 1.08 -8.28
N ASN A 71 14.50 2.00 -8.19
CA ASN A 71 14.03 2.80 -9.33
C ASN A 71 15.16 3.66 -9.92
N ALA A 72 16.07 4.21 -9.11
CA ALA A 72 17.23 4.99 -9.59
C ALA A 72 18.21 4.13 -10.42
N PHE A 73 18.26 2.83 -10.19
CA PHE A 73 18.98 1.86 -11.02
C PHE A 73 18.13 1.30 -12.17
N ASN A 74 16.98 1.93 -12.47
CA ASN A 74 16.02 1.51 -13.49
C ASN A 74 15.44 0.09 -13.27
N LEU A 75 15.41 -0.36 -12.00
CA LEU A 75 14.76 -1.62 -11.63
C LEU A 75 13.26 -1.38 -11.43
N LYS A 76 12.42 -2.15 -12.14
CA LYS A 76 10.97 -2.13 -11.96
C LYS A 76 10.55 -3.28 -11.05
N LEU A 77 10.37 -2.98 -9.77
CA LEU A 77 10.07 -3.99 -8.76
C LEU A 77 8.56 -4.09 -8.50
N ARG A 78 8.09 -5.33 -8.32
CA ARG A 78 6.78 -5.64 -7.74
C ARG A 78 7.03 -6.27 -6.38
N VAL A 79 7.16 -5.44 -5.35
CA VAL A 79 7.54 -5.89 -4.00
C VAL A 79 6.57 -6.98 -3.51
N THR A 80 5.29 -6.86 -3.90
CA THR A 80 4.28 -7.83 -3.51
C THR A 80 4.42 -9.22 -4.14
N GLN A 81 5.33 -9.44 -5.09
CA GLN A 81 5.57 -10.79 -5.58
C GLN A 81 6.53 -11.57 -4.67
N TYR A 82 7.37 -10.90 -3.87
CA TYR A 82 8.35 -11.55 -3.01
C TYR A 82 7.72 -12.17 -1.75
N TRP A 83 6.82 -11.45 -1.07
CA TRP A 83 6.06 -11.97 0.08
C TRP A 83 4.92 -12.94 -0.30
N LYS A 84 4.59 -13.12 -1.59
CA LYS A 84 3.47 -13.96 -2.07
C LYS A 84 3.51 -15.38 -1.51
N LYS A 85 4.70 -15.96 -1.40
CA LYS A 85 4.90 -17.29 -0.82
C LYS A 85 4.46 -17.33 0.64
N GLU A 86 4.88 -16.35 1.43
CA GLU A 86 4.55 -16.28 2.85
C GLU A 86 3.08 -15.94 3.06
N ALA A 87 2.50 -15.06 2.24
CA ALA A 87 1.06 -14.78 2.26
C ALA A 87 0.23 -16.05 1.99
N LYS A 88 0.60 -16.84 0.97
CA LYS A 88 -0.04 -18.14 0.70
C LYS A 88 0.10 -19.11 1.87
N ARG A 89 1.30 -19.20 2.44
CA ARG A 89 1.57 -20.07 3.60
C ARG A 89 0.72 -19.65 4.80
N PHE A 90 0.60 -18.35 5.06
CA PHE A 90 -0.21 -17.81 6.14
C PHE A 90 -1.69 -18.17 5.96
N LEU A 91 -2.26 -17.95 4.77
CA LEU A 91 -3.66 -18.29 4.47
C LEU A 91 -3.94 -19.80 4.57
N GLN A 92 -2.95 -20.65 4.32
CA GLN A 92 -3.09 -22.11 4.49
C GLN A 92 -3.13 -22.52 5.96
N THR A 93 -2.41 -21.82 6.84
CA THR A 93 -2.36 -22.12 8.28
C THR A 93 -3.43 -21.39 9.09
N HIS A 94 -3.97 -20.31 8.54
CA HIS A 94 -5.05 -19.49 9.10
C HIS A 94 -6.14 -19.26 8.03
N PRO A 95 -6.85 -20.31 7.58
CA PRO A 95 -8.00 -20.11 6.72
C PRO A 95 -9.03 -19.27 7.47
N GLU A 96 -9.33 -18.08 6.96
CA GLU A 96 -10.24 -17.10 7.57
C GLU A 96 -11.58 -17.75 8.03
N PRO A 97 -12.10 -17.45 9.24
CA PRO A 97 -13.54 -17.40 9.43
C PRO A 97 -14.08 -16.21 8.62
N ASN A 98 -15.09 -16.42 7.79
CA ASN A 98 -15.75 -15.44 6.90
C ASN A 98 -15.62 -13.97 7.38
N ALA A 99 -14.71 -13.19 6.78
CA ALA A 99 -14.47 -11.79 7.13
C ALA A 99 -15.58 -10.81 6.68
N PHE A 100 -16.81 -11.31 6.48
CA PHE A 100 -18.00 -10.55 6.09
C PHE A 100 -19.29 -11.11 6.72
N GLU A 101 -19.22 -11.65 7.93
CA GLU A 101 -20.45 -11.87 8.73
C GLU A 101 -20.80 -10.58 9.49
N GLU A 102 -22.06 -10.18 9.28
CA GLU A 102 -22.77 -8.90 9.55
C GLU A 102 -22.46 -8.15 10.86
#